data_AF-F4S830-F1
#
_entry.id   AF-F4S830-F1
#
_cell.length_a   1.000
_cell.length_b   1.000
_cell.length_c   1.000
_cell.angle_alpha   90.00
_cell.angle_beta   90.00
_cell.angle_gamma   90.00
#
_symmetry.space_group_name_H-M   'P 1'
#
loop_
_entity.id
_entity.type
_entity.pdbx_description
1 polymer ?
#
loop_
_entity_poly.entity_id
_entity_poly.type
_entity_poly.pdbx_seq_one_letter_code
_entity_poly.pdbx_strand_id
1 'polypeptide(L)'
;MFNNRFSNNLADFQTKLLPDQRVFTYDIPALWQDFVANPINYGFSVVDQPCYAHNSVCAHPNEYLFWDTLHPTTYVHHKLAVLLRNVIRA
;
A
#
# COMPACT_ATOMS: atom_id res chain seq x y z
N MET A 1 -9.85 -7.32 12.71
CA MET A 1 -9.32 -7.57 14.07
C MET A 1 -7.88 -7.12 14.25
N PHE A 2 -6.94 -7.48 13.37
CA PHE A 2 -5.52 -7.11 13.51
C PHE A 2 -5.29 -5.58 13.57
N ASN A 3 -5.73 -4.81 12.56
CA ASN A 3 -5.49 -3.36 12.52
C ASN A 3 -6.11 -2.58 13.68
N ASN A 4 -7.31 -2.96 14.15
CA ASN A 4 -7.92 -2.30 15.31
C ASN A 4 -7.10 -2.56 16.58
N ARG A 5 -6.58 -3.78 16.77
CA ARG A 5 -5.70 -4.10 17.91
C ARG A 5 -4.36 -3.37 17.78
N PHE A 6 -3.78 -3.34 16.58
CA PHE A 6 -2.55 -2.60 16.29
C PHE A 6 -2.73 -1.11 16.61
N SER A 7 -3.81 -0.49 16.13
CA SER A 7 -4.13 0.92 16.37
C SER A 7 -4.27 1.23 17.86
N ASN A 8 -4.97 0.38 18.62
CA ASN A 8 -5.10 0.55 20.06
C ASN A 8 -3.75 0.44 20.79
N ASN A 9 -2.94 -0.56 20.45
CA ASN A 9 -1.60 -0.72 21.05
C ASN A 9 -0.66 0.42 20.66
N LEU A 10 -0.78 0.92 19.44
CA LEU A 10 0.00 2.05 18.96
C LEU A 10 -0.36 3.34 19.70
N ALA A 11 -1.65 3.57 19.98
CA ALA A 11 -2.08 4.72 20.77
C ALA A 11 -1.43 4.72 22.17
N ASP A 12 -1.38 3.57 22.85
CA ASP A 12 -0.66 3.41 24.12
C ASP A 12 0.85 3.65 23.95
N PHE A 13 1.48 3.04 22.93
CA PHE A 13 2.91 3.24 22.65
C PHE A 13 3.26 4.71 22.42
N GLN A 14 2.42 5.46 21.70
CA GLN A 14 2.64 6.88 21.44
C GLN A 14 2.66 7.74 22.70
N THR A 15 1.99 7.34 23.78
CA THR A 15 2.07 8.04 25.08
C THR A 15 3.42 7.90 25.77
N LYS A 16 4.26 6.95 25.33
CA LYS A 16 5.55 6.59 25.92
C LYS A 16 6.75 7.13 25.12
N LEU A 17 6.49 7.89 24.06
CA LEU A 17 7.54 8.46 23.21
C LEU A 17 8.27 9.60 23.91
N LEU A 18 9.58 9.70 23.63
CA LEU A 18 10.36 10.88 24.00
C LEU A 18 9.98 12.09 23.12
N PRO A 19 10.25 13.34 23.55
CA PRO A 19 9.81 14.54 22.83
C PRO A 19 10.28 14.66 21.37
N ASP A 20 11.40 14.04 21.03
CA ASP A 20 12.01 14.04 19.69
C ASP A 20 11.61 12.82 18.84
N GLN A 21 10.89 11.86 19.41
CA GLN A 21 10.45 10.65 18.72
C GLN A 21 9.08 10.85 18.06
N ARG A 22 8.94 10.32 16.85
CA ARG A 22 7.70 10.39 16.07
C ARG A 22 7.35 9.02 15.51
N VAL A 23 6.06 8.74 15.45
CA VAL A 23 5.51 7.59 14.73
C VAL A 23 4.62 8.10 13.61
N PHE A 24 4.79 7.51 12.43
CA PHE A 24 3.98 7.77 11.26
C PHE A 24 3.22 6.51 10.90
N THR A 25 1.94 6.65 10.60
CA THR A 25 1.07 5.55 10.19
C THR A 25 0.49 5.82 8.81
N TYR A 26 0.15 4.73 8.13
CA TYR A 26 -0.57 4.78 6.88
C TYR A 26 -1.54 3.62 6.79
N ASP A 27 -2.79 3.89 6.42
CA ASP A 27 -3.83 2.87 6.30
C ASP A 27 -3.72 2.15 4.95
N ILE A 28 -2.84 1.15 4.91
CA ILE A 28 -2.62 0.31 3.72
C ILE A 28 -3.90 -0.41 3.26
N PRO A 29 -4.74 -1.02 4.12
CA PRO A 29 -5.98 -1.63 3.65
C PRO A 29 -6.97 -0.63 3.06
N ALA A 30 -7.12 0.57 3.64
CA ALA A 30 -7.97 1.60 3.03
C ALA A 30 -7.44 2.01 1.64
N LEU A 31 -6.11 2.18 1.50
CA LEU A 31 -5.49 2.43 0.20
C LEU A 31 -5.72 1.27 -0.79
N TRP A 32 -5.60 0.02 -0.35
CA TRP A 32 -5.83 -1.15 -1.22
C TRP A 32 -7.29 -1.22 -1.68
N GLN A 33 -8.24 -0.95 -0.79
CA GLN A 33 -9.65 -0.85 -1.16
C GLN A 33 -9.87 0.23 -2.20
N ASP A 34 -9.19 1.38 -2.08
CA ASP A 34 -9.30 2.47 -3.04
C ASP A 34 -8.61 2.17 -4.38
N PHE A 35 -7.48 1.46 -4.39
CA PHE A 35 -6.88 0.95 -5.62
C PHE A 35 -7.83 0.05 -6.41
N VAL A 36 -8.60 -0.79 -5.71
CA VAL A 36 -9.58 -1.70 -6.34
C VAL A 36 -10.85 -0.96 -6.74
N ALA A 37 -11.36 -0.06 -5.90
CA ALA A 37 -12.61 0.66 -6.15
C ALA A 37 -12.46 1.77 -7.20
N ASN A 38 -11.30 2.42 -7.25
CA ASN A 38 -11.02 3.58 -8.09
C ASN A 38 -9.71 3.45 -8.89
N PRO A 39 -9.49 2.36 -9.64
CA PRO A 39 -8.20 2.00 -10.23
C PRO A 39 -7.63 3.06 -11.20
N ILE A 40 -8.51 3.72 -11.96
CA ILE A 40 -8.13 4.74 -12.95
C ILE A 40 -7.43 5.93 -12.30
N ASN A 41 -7.80 6.29 -11.06
CA ASN A 41 -7.15 7.40 -10.33
C ASN A 41 -5.66 7.14 -10.06
N TYR A 42 -5.25 5.88 -10.13
CA TYR A 42 -3.89 5.43 -9.85
C TYR A 42 -3.14 4.93 -11.09
N GLY A 43 -3.83 4.85 -12.24
CA GLY A 43 -3.30 4.34 -13.50
C GLY A 43 -3.36 2.82 -13.62
N PHE A 44 -4.24 2.15 -12.88
CA PHE A 44 -4.47 0.71 -13.03
C PHE A 44 -5.63 0.42 -13.99
N SER A 45 -5.47 -0.63 -14.78
CA SER A 45 -6.52 -1.22 -15.62
C SER A 45 -6.90 -2.65 -15.17
N VAL A 46 -6.02 -3.32 -14.40
CA VAL A 46 -6.24 -4.69 -13.90
C VAL A 46 -5.91 -4.77 -12.41
N VAL A 47 -6.90 -5.15 -11.59
CA VAL A 47 -6.76 -5.16 -10.12
C VAL A 47 -6.95 -6.53 -9.47
N ASP A 48 -7.33 -7.55 -10.23
CA ASP A 48 -7.74 -8.87 -9.73
C ASP A 48 -7.01 -10.04 -10.41
N GLN A 49 -6.08 -9.76 -11.33
CA GLN A 49 -5.26 -10.76 -12.01
C GLN A 49 -3.76 -10.49 -11.83
N PRO A 50 -2.92 -11.55 -11.77
CA PRO A 50 -1.46 -11.39 -11.74
C PRO A 50 -0.92 -10.97 -13.11
N CYS A 51 0.04 -10.06 -13.14
CA CYS A 51 0.79 -9.74 -14.37
C CYS A 51 1.78 -10.87 -14.75
N TYR A 52 2.40 -11.52 -13.78
CA TYR A 52 3.26 -12.68 -13.99
C TYR A 52 2.44 -13.96 -13.90
N ALA A 53 2.20 -14.58 -15.04
CA ALA A 53 1.44 -15.83 -15.15
C ALA A 53 2.04 -16.72 -16.25
N HIS A 54 1.93 -18.04 -16.06
CA HIS A 54 2.38 -19.03 -17.05
C HIS A 54 3.84 -18.82 -17.52
N ASN A 55 4.74 -18.48 -16.59
CA ASN A 55 6.15 -18.15 -16.86
C ASN A 55 6.36 -17.00 -17.86
N SER A 56 5.40 -16.06 -17.92
CA SER A 56 5.45 -14.88 -18.80
C SER A 56 5.00 -13.64 -18.04
N VAL A 57 5.52 -12.48 -18.45
CA VAL A 57 5.12 -11.17 -17.93
C VAL A 57 4.09 -10.56 -18.88
N CYS A 58 3.03 -9.95 -18.33
CA CYS A 58 2.04 -9.20 -19.09
C CYS A 58 2.66 -8.03 -19.88
N ALA A 59 1.97 -7.54 -20.92
CA ALA A 59 2.48 -6.48 -21.79
C ALA A 59 2.67 -5.12 -21.08
N HIS A 60 1.82 -4.81 -20.09
CA HIS A 60 1.78 -3.51 -19.41
C HIS A 60 1.81 -3.68 -17.88
N PRO A 61 2.94 -4.09 -17.29
CA PRO A 61 3.04 -4.39 -15.85
C PRO A 61 2.72 -3.21 -14.93
N ASN A 62 2.85 -1.97 -15.42
CA ASN A 62 2.54 -0.78 -14.64
C ASN A 62 1.02 -0.52 -14.50
N GLU A 63 0.18 -1.17 -15.30
CA GLU A 63 -1.27 -1.03 -15.20
C GLU A 63 -1.91 -2.10 -14.29
N TYR A 64 -1.10 -3.02 -13.76
CA TYR A 64 -1.55 -4.11 -12.90
C TYR A 64 -1.29 -3.77 -11.43
N LEU A 65 -2.28 -4.04 -10.58
CA LEU A 65 -2.12 -3.96 -9.13
C LEU A 65 -1.22 -5.10 -8.61
N PHE A 66 -1.35 -6.30 -9.16
CA PHE A 66 -0.67 -7.50 -8.67
C PHE A 66 0.38 -8.03 -9.66
N TRP A 67 1.57 -8.34 -9.14
CA TRP A 67 2.62 -9.05 -9.85
C TRP A 67 2.29 -10.54 -9.94
N ASP A 68 2.03 -11.19 -8.81
CA ASP A 68 1.60 -12.59 -8.70
C ASP A 68 0.28 -12.68 -7.91
N THR A 69 -0.07 -13.83 -7.35
CA THR A 69 -1.32 -14.01 -6.62
C THR A 69 -1.39 -13.27 -5.27
N LEU A 70 -0.31 -12.64 -4.83
CA LEU A 70 -0.23 -11.93 -3.55
C LEU A 70 0.50 -10.59 -3.63
N HIS A 71 1.63 -10.53 -4.32
CA HIS A 71 2.54 -9.39 -4.27
C HIS A 71 2.15 -8.31 -5.28
N PRO A 72 2.29 -7.01 -4.93
CA PRO A 72 2.01 -5.92 -5.84
C PRO A 72 3.11 -5.72 -6.89
N THR A 73 2.80 -5.02 -7.98
CA THR A 73 3.80 -4.67 -9.00
C THR A 73 4.82 -3.64 -8.50
N THR A 74 5.95 -3.53 -9.19
CA THR A 74 6.95 -2.49 -8.89
C THR A 74 6.38 -1.08 -8.96
N TYR A 75 5.38 -0.85 -9.82
CA TYR A 75 4.72 0.44 -9.96
C TYR A 75 3.89 0.78 -8.71
N VAL A 76 3.19 -0.21 -8.14
CA VAL A 76 2.49 -0.06 -6.86
C VAL A 76 3.46 0.20 -5.71
N HIS A 77 4.59 -0.53 -5.65
CA HIS A 77 5.64 -0.24 -4.66
C HIS A 77 6.16 1.20 -4.76
N HIS A 78 6.36 1.73 -5.98
CA HIS A 78 6.73 3.13 -6.19
C HIS A 78 5.65 4.10 -5.69
N LYS A 79 4.37 3.85 -5.98
CA LYS A 79 3.26 4.67 -5.47
C LYS A 79 3.23 4.69 -3.94
N LEU A 80 3.39 3.54 -3.30
CA LEU A 80 3.48 3.44 -1.84
C LEU A 80 4.63 4.28 -1.27
N ALA A 81 5.83 4.19 -1.86
CA ALA A 81 6.97 4.98 -1.42
C ALA A 81 6.71 6.49 -1.53
N VAL A 82 6.05 6.93 -2.61
CA VAL A 82 5.66 8.33 -2.81
C VAL A 82 4.66 8.80 -1.75
N LEU A 83 3.62 7.99 -1.48
CA LEU A 83 2.59 8.30 -0.49
C LEU A 83 3.17 8.35 0.93
N LEU A 84 3.96 7.35 1.31
CA LEU A 84 4.60 7.28 2.63
C LEU A 84 5.60 8.41 2.85
N ARG A 85 6.35 8.81 1.82
CA ARG A 85 7.26 9.97 1.91
C ARG A 85 6.50 11.24 2.28
N ASN A 86 5.29 11.44 1.77
CA ASN A 86 4.48 12.63 2.09
C ASN A 86 4.00 12.62 3.55
N VAL A 87 3.80 11.45 4.13
CA VAL A 87 3.42 11.30 5.56
C VAL A 87 4.60 11.67 6.46
N ILE A 88 5.81 11.23 6.11
CA ILE A 88 7.02 11.49 6.91
C ILE A 88 7.45 12.96 6.84
N ARG A 89 7.16 13.63 5.70
CA ARG A 89 7.55 15.02 5.45
C ARG A 89 6.48 16.06 5.84
N ALA A 90 5.29 15.63 6.25
CA ALA A 90 4.23 16.49 6.78
C ALA A 90 4.55 16.94 8.22
#